data_AF-A0A6C0BF55-F1
#
_entry.id   AF-A0A6C0BF55-F1
#
_cell.length_a   1.000
_cell.length_b   1.000
_cell.length_c   1.000
_cell.angle_alpha   90.00
_cell.angle_beta   90.00
_cell.angle_gamma   90.00
#
_symmetry.space_group_name_H-M   'P 1'
#
loop_
_entity.id
_entity.type
_entity.pdbx_description
1 polymer ?
#
loop_
_entity_poly.entity_id
_entity_poly.type
_entity_poly.pdbx_seq_one_letter_code
_entity_poly.pdbx_strand_id
1 'polypeptide(L)'
;MENSIQETICVTVQRAGRPGSPIVYTHVVYNDKEYTIMKIKHNDIYVKAMIDTEDFIKVKDYTWHYIASGYIGHTFKDDNKRKVLYLHNFIMDRLVFPGKGSKESIDHISRNGLDNRKENLHLITQSAQNINQKQKERRIELPADSGVTVDEIPKHVWYIKANGAHGDRFGIDLKTEGIKWKTTSAKNVSLQDKLQSAKEQLEKYYLQFPYLNPHGDDKNKEMEDLMKSYQEIIGLI
;
A
#
# COMPACT_ATOMS: atom_id res chain seq x y z
N MET A 1 -21.12 -22.29 -7.27
CA MET A 1 -21.00 -23.17 -6.09
C MET A 1 -21.38 -22.38 -4.83
N GLU A 2 -21.99 -23.00 -3.83
CA GLU A 2 -22.30 -22.33 -2.56
C GLU A 2 -21.00 -22.05 -1.78
N ASN A 3 -20.90 -20.85 -1.21
CA ASN A 3 -19.77 -20.47 -0.35
C ASN A 3 -19.68 -21.45 0.82
N SER A 4 -18.54 -22.14 0.95
CA SER A 4 -18.44 -23.27 1.88
C SER A 4 -16.99 -23.53 2.31
N ILE A 5 -16.84 -24.11 3.51
CA ILE A 5 -15.57 -24.65 3.99
C ILE A 5 -15.40 -26.05 3.41
N GLN A 6 -14.25 -26.31 2.79
CA GLN A 6 -13.95 -27.62 2.20
C GLN A 6 -13.14 -28.51 3.13
N GLU A 7 -12.07 -27.98 3.72
CA GLU A 7 -11.13 -28.77 4.52
C GLU A 7 -10.34 -27.89 5.50
N THR A 8 -9.91 -28.46 6.63
CA THR A 8 -8.98 -27.81 7.57
C THR A 8 -7.80 -28.71 7.87
N ILE A 9 -6.60 -28.18 7.64
CA ILE A 9 -5.32 -28.88 7.78
C ILE A 9 -4.46 -28.16 8.83
N CYS A 10 -3.95 -28.89 9.82
CA CYS A 10 -3.01 -28.34 10.80
C CYS A 10 -1.57 -28.76 10.44
N VAL A 11 -0.68 -27.80 10.22
CA VAL A 11 0.72 -28.07 9.87
C VAL A 11 1.65 -27.53 10.96
N THR A 12 2.59 -28.38 11.38
CA THR A 12 3.69 -28.02 12.27
C THR A 12 5.01 -28.30 11.55
N VAL A 13 5.76 -27.24 11.22
CA VAL A 13 7.06 -27.37 10.55
C VAL A 13 8.16 -27.59 11.59
N GLN A 14 8.84 -28.74 11.49
CA GLN A 14 10.00 -29.07 12.34
C GLN A 14 11.27 -28.39 11.80
N ARG A 15 12.06 -27.75 12.68
CA ARG A 15 13.36 -27.15 12.35
C ARG A 15 14.31 -27.23 13.54
N ALA A 16 15.62 -27.11 13.28
CA ALA A 16 16.62 -26.97 14.34
C ALA A 16 16.36 -25.69 15.16
N GLY A 17 16.02 -25.85 16.45
CA GLY A 17 15.64 -24.76 17.35
C GLY A 17 14.22 -24.90 17.90
N ARG A 18 13.64 -23.82 18.45
CA ARG A 18 12.24 -23.82 18.93
C ARG A 18 11.29 -24.04 17.74
N PRO A 19 10.43 -25.06 17.76
CA PRO A 19 9.43 -25.26 16.71
C PRO A 19 8.56 -24.02 16.54
N GLY A 20 8.19 -23.72 15.29
CA GLY A 20 7.21 -22.67 15.01
C GLY A 20 5.87 -23.00 15.68
N SER A 21 5.08 -21.98 16.00
CA SER A 21 3.68 -22.23 16.38
C SER A 21 2.97 -22.90 15.19
N PRO A 22 2.11 -23.90 15.45
CA PRO A 22 1.36 -24.55 14.38
C PRO A 22 0.51 -23.52 13.64
N ILE A 23 0.40 -23.69 12.32
CA ILE A 23 -0.49 -22.90 11.47
C ILE A 23 -1.64 -23.81 11.07
N VAL A 24 -2.86 -23.32 11.27
CA VAL A 24 -4.07 -23.99 10.79
C VAL A 24 -4.42 -23.38 9.44
N TYR A 25 -4.53 -24.20 8.42
CA TYR A 25 -4.93 -23.85 7.07
C TYR A 25 -6.37 -24.32 6.85
N THR A 26 -7.25 -23.43 6.42
CA THR A 26 -8.64 -23.76 6.09
C THR A 26 -8.92 -23.40 4.63
N HIS A 27 -9.31 -24.38 3.83
CA HIS A 27 -9.69 -24.20 2.43
C HIS A 27 -11.16 -23.81 2.33
N VAL A 28 -11.44 -22.76 1.58
CA VAL A 28 -12.77 -22.18 1.41
C VAL A 28 -13.05 -21.90 -0.06
N VAL A 29 -14.29 -22.10 -0.48
CA VAL A 29 -14.78 -21.64 -1.79
C VAL A 29 -15.59 -20.37 -1.57
N TYR A 30 -15.28 -19.33 -2.34
CA TYR A 30 -16.05 -18.10 -2.35
C TYR A 30 -16.16 -17.58 -3.79
N ASN A 31 -17.38 -17.37 -4.27
CA ASN A 31 -17.66 -16.93 -5.65
C ASN A 31 -16.91 -17.75 -6.72
N ASP A 32 -16.98 -19.09 -6.61
CA ASP A 32 -16.33 -20.04 -7.53
C ASP A 32 -14.78 -19.97 -7.57
N LYS A 33 -14.15 -19.29 -6.60
CA LYS A 33 -12.71 -19.28 -6.38
C LYS A 33 -12.35 -20.00 -5.08
N GLU A 34 -11.18 -20.63 -5.04
CA GLU A 34 -10.67 -21.33 -3.87
C GLU A 34 -9.58 -20.53 -3.16
N TYR A 35 -9.76 -20.34 -1.86
CA TYR A 35 -8.82 -19.63 -1.00
C TYR A 35 -8.38 -20.48 0.18
N THR A 36 -7.17 -20.21 0.68
CA THR A 36 -6.65 -20.84 1.88
C THR A 36 -6.42 -19.79 2.96
N ILE A 37 -7.10 -19.96 4.09
CA ILE A 37 -6.96 -19.11 5.26
C ILE A 37 -5.95 -19.70 6.22
N MET A 38 -4.92 -18.93 6.56
CA MET A 38 -3.84 -19.27 7.48
C MET A 38 -4.10 -18.63 8.84
N LYS A 39 -4.44 -19.42 9.86
CA LYS A 39 -4.56 -18.97 11.24
C LYS A 39 -3.18 -19.04 11.91
N ILE A 40 -2.56 -17.88 12.10
CA ILE A 40 -1.19 -17.73 12.58
C ILE A 40 -1.22 -17.15 14.00
N LYS A 41 -0.52 -17.79 14.94
CA LYS A 41 -0.38 -17.27 16.31
C LYS A 41 0.59 -16.09 16.34
N HIS A 42 0.18 -15.01 17.00
CA HIS A 42 1.03 -13.85 17.29
C HIS A 42 0.80 -13.41 18.74
N ASN A 43 1.81 -13.61 19.61
CA ASN A 43 1.66 -13.47 21.05
C ASN A 43 0.47 -14.31 21.57
N ASP A 44 -0.48 -13.68 22.25
CA ASP A 44 -1.69 -14.32 22.80
C ASP A 44 -2.91 -14.20 21.88
N ILE A 45 -2.74 -13.66 20.66
CA ILE A 45 -3.80 -13.53 19.66
C ILE A 45 -3.50 -14.37 18.42
N TYR A 46 -4.53 -14.55 17.59
CA TYR A 46 -4.41 -15.15 16.27
C TYR A 46 -4.72 -14.13 15.19
N VAL A 47 -3.91 -14.11 14.13
CA VAL A 47 -4.20 -13.38 12.91
C VAL A 47 -4.61 -14.37 11.82
N LYS A 48 -5.50 -13.95 10.92
CA LYS A 48 -5.94 -14.74 9.78
C LYS A 48 -5.36 -14.11 8.51
N ALA A 49 -4.44 -14.79 7.85
CA ALA A 49 -3.95 -14.39 6.53
C ALA A 49 -4.63 -15.23 5.44
N MET A 50 -4.73 -14.72 4.22
CA MET A 50 -5.40 -15.40 3.11
C MET A 50 -4.49 -15.45 1.88
N ILE A 51 -4.53 -16.57 1.15
CA ILE A 51 -3.83 -16.79 -0.12
C ILE A 51 -4.79 -17.49 -1.10
N ASP A 52 -4.46 -17.50 -2.39
CA ASP A 52 -5.11 -18.41 -3.34
C ASP A 52 -4.73 -19.86 -3.01
N THR A 53 -5.67 -20.81 -3.11
CA THR A 53 -5.42 -22.21 -2.73
C THR A 53 -4.32 -22.88 -3.55
N GLU A 54 -4.14 -22.48 -4.81
CA GLU A 54 -3.04 -22.99 -5.65
C GLU A 54 -1.65 -22.74 -5.05
N ASP A 55 -1.47 -21.69 -4.23
CA ASP A 55 -0.20 -21.37 -3.58
C ASP A 55 0.01 -22.15 -2.27
N PHE A 56 -1.00 -22.89 -1.78
CA PHE A 56 -0.91 -23.64 -0.53
C PHE A 56 0.27 -24.61 -0.51
N ILE A 57 0.46 -25.40 -1.56
CA ILE A 57 1.53 -26.40 -1.66
C ILE A 57 2.91 -25.74 -1.55
N LYS A 58 3.06 -24.56 -2.15
CA LYS A 58 4.27 -23.76 -2.10
C LYS A 58 4.51 -23.18 -0.70
N VAL A 59 3.45 -22.76 0.00
CA VAL A 59 3.50 -22.00 1.27
C VAL A 59 3.60 -22.89 2.52
N LYS A 60 2.96 -24.07 2.53
CA LYS A 60 2.72 -24.87 3.75
C LYS A 60 3.98 -25.37 4.47
N ASP A 61 5.09 -25.54 3.76
CA ASP A 61 6.33 -26.12 4.31
C ASP A 61 7.24 -25.06 4.95
N TYR A 62 6.78 -23.80 5.01
CA TYR A 62 7.47 -22.68 5.63
C TYR A 62 6.81 -22.26 6.94
N THR A 63 7.63 -21.74 7.87
CA THR A 63 7.10 -21.11 9.08
C THR A 63 6.71 -19.66 8.80
N TRP A 64 5.47 -19.30 9.09
CA TRP A 64 4.96 -17.94 8.92
C TRP A 64 4.67 -17.29 10.27
N HIS A 65 4.95 -16.00 10.37
CA HIS A 65 4.67 -15.19 11.55
C HIS A 65 4.19 -13.81 11.13
N TYR A 66 3.33 -13.23 11.96
CA TYR A 66 2.96 -11.83 11.84
C TYR A 66 4.13 -10.94 12.27
N ILE A 67 4.46 -9.98 11.42
CA ILE A 67 5.54 -9.02 11.62
C ILE A 67 4.92 -7.69 12.05
N ALA A 68 5.58 -6.96 12.96
CA ALA A 68 5.10 -5.70 13.51
C ALA A 68 4.75 -4.63 12.45
N SER A 69 5.24 -4.76 11.22
CA SER A 69 4.91 -3.90 10.08
C SER A 69 3.55 -4.20 9.43
N GLY A 70 2.79 -5.19 9.91
CA GLY A 70 1.47 -5.56 9.36
C GLY A 70 1.49 -6.65 8.29
N TYR A 71 2.63 -7.33 8.10
CA TYR A 71 2.80 -8.33 7.05
C TYR A 71 3.06 -9.72 7.64
N ILE A 72 2.83 -10.75 6.82
CA ILE A 72 3.27 -12.11 7.10
C ILE A 72 4.66 -12.35 6.50
N GLY A 73 5.55 -12.98 7.26
CA GLY A 73 6.83 -13.39 6.73
C GLY A 73 7.41 -14.65 7.37
N HIS A 74 8.51 -15.08 6.79
CA HIS A 74 9.29 -16.24 7.18
C HIS A 74 10.72 -15.76 7.48
N THR A 75 11.15 -15.92 8.73
CA THR A 75 12.50 -15.52 9.15
C THR A 75 13.44 -16.69 8.90
N PHE A 76 14.57 -16.44 8.24
CA PHE A 76 15.65 -17.41 8.02
C PHE A 76 17.01 -16.76 8.25
N LYS A 77 18.05 -17.59 8.37
CA LYS A 77 19.44 -17.12 8.43
C LYS A 77 20.09 -17.37 7.07
N ASP A 78 20.79 -16.36 6.57
CA ASP A 78 21.60 -16.44 5.36
C ASP A 78 22.91 -15.68 5.62
N ASP A 79 24.04 -16.34 5.41
CA ASP A 79 25.38 -15.81 5.76
C ASP A 79 25.44 -15.25 7.20
N ASN A 80 24.93 -16.02 8.18
CA ASN A 80 24.78 -15.62 9.59
C ASN A 80 23.94 -14.36 9.86
N LYS A 81 23.32 -13.76 8.85
CA LYS A 81 22.44 -12.60 8.98
C LYS A 81 20.99 -13.07 8.98
N ARG A 82 20.20 -12.49 9.88
CA ARG A 82 18.76 -12.71 9.91
C ARG A 82 18.12 -11.99 8.71
N LYS A 83 17.43 -12.75 7.86
CA LYS A 83 16.62 -12.24 6.74
C LYS A 83 15.15 -12.60 6.94
N VAL A 84 14.29 -11.86 6.25
CA VAL A 84 12.84 -12.07 6.27
C VAL A 84 12.36 -12.22 4.83
N LEU A 85 11.74 -13.35 4.52
CA LEU A 85 11.00 -13.60 3.30
C LEU A 85 9.53 -13.25 3.56
N TYR A 86 9.02 -12.19 2.93
CA TYR A 86 7.61 -11.83 3.04
C TYR A 86 6.72 -12.76 2.20
N LEU A 87 5.52 -13.08 2.70
CA LEU A 87 4.60 -14.01 2.05
C LEU A 87 4.18 -13.53 0.65
N HIS A 88 3.77 -12.27 0.50
CA HIS A 88 3.43 -11.68 -0.80
C HIS A 88 4.56 -11.77 -1.83
N ASN A 89 5.83 -11.59 -1.42
CA ASN A 89 6.97 -11.73 -2.32
C ASN A 89 7.19 -13.18 -2.71
N PHE A 90 6.98 -14.11 -1.77
CA PHE A 90 7.11 -15.53 -2.05
C PHE A 90 6.05 -16.02 -3.03
N ILE A 91 4.79 -15.62 -2.85
CA ILE A 91 3.68 -15.94 -3.77
C ILE A 91 3.99 -15.44 -5.18
N MET A 92 4.47 -14.20 -5.30
CA MET A 92 4.83 -13.58 -6.59
C MET A 92 6.21 -13.98 -7.15
N ASP A 93 6.84 -15.04 -6.62
CA ASP A 93 8.15 -15.55 -7.04
C ASP A 93 9.28 -14.51 -7.04
N ARG A 94 9.16 -13.50 -6.18
CA ARG A 94 10.08 -12.36 -6.12
C ARG A 94 11.02 -12.48 -4.93
N LEU A 95 11.93 -13.44 -5.05
CA LEU A 95 12.91 -13.81 -4.01
C LEU A 95 14.16 -12.92 -3.98
N VAL A 96 14.31 -12.02 -4.94
CA VAL A 96 15.45 -11.11 -4.99
C VAL A 96 15.21 -9.95 -4.02
N PHE A 97 16.15 -9.77 -3.09
CA PHE A 97 16.15 -8.66 -2.13
C PHE A 97 17.19 -7.63 -2.54
N PRO A 98 16.93 -6.75 -3.53
CA PRO A 98 17.91 -5.76 -3.98
C PRO A 98 18.24 -4.71 -2.91
N GLY A 99 17.55 -4.75 -1.76
CA GLY A 99 17.80 -3.86 -0.63
C GLY A 99 17.34 -2.43 -0.90
N LYS A 100 17.96 -1.48 -0.20
CA LYS A 100 17.64 -0.05 -0.32
C LYS A 100 17.97 0.43 -1.74
N GLY A 101 16.96 0.93 -2.46
CA GLY A 101 17.11 1.36 -3.85
C GLY A 101 16.43 0.46 -4.88
N SER A 102 15.65 -0.54 -4.45
CA SER A 102 14.75 -1.27 -5.35
C SER A 102 13.85 -0.29 -6.10
N LYS A 103 13.79 -0.44 -7.43
CA LYS A 103 12.91 0.40 -8.27
C LYS A 103 11.45 -0.04 -8.19
N GLU A 104 11.22 -1.29 -7.80
CA GLU A 104 9.90 -1.91 -7.79
C GLU A 104 9.75 -2.83 -6.58
N SER A 105 8.54 -2.93 -6.06
CA SER A 105 8.16 -3.81 -4.95
C SER A 105 6.78 -4.42 -5.24
N ILE A 106 6.51 -5.59 -4.66
CA ILE A 106 5.14 -6.09 -4.59
C ILE A 106 4.43 -5.30 -3.50
N ASP A 107 3.29 -4.71 -3.81
CA ASP A 107 2.45 -3.93 -2.88
C ASP A 107 1.02 -4.48 -2.88
N HIS A 108 0.26 -4.13 -1.84
CA HIS A 108 -1.12 -4.60 -1.68
C HIS A 108 -2.09 -3.50 -2.09
N ILE A 109 -2.98 -3.79 -3.03
CA ILE A 109 -3.98 -2.83 -3.53
C ILE A 109 -4.86 -2.35 -2.37
N SER A 110 -5.38 -3.29 -1.57
CA SER A 110 -6.19 -3.04 -0.37
C SER A 110 -5.42 -2.43 0.81
N ARG A 111 -4.08 -2.43 0.77
CA ARG A 111 -3.17 -2.11 1.90
C ARG A 111 -3.30 -3.04 3.12
N ASN A 112 -3.97 -4.18 2.95
CA ASN A 112 -4.07 -5.20 3.99
C ASN A 112 -2.96 -6.26 3.80
N GLY A 113 -1.91 -6.21 4.62
CA GLY A 113 -0.78 -7.16 4.55
C GLY A 113 -1.10 -8.60 4.98
N LEU A 114 -2.33 -8.87 5.43
CA LEU A 114 -2.85 -10.20 5.70
C LEU A 114 -3.53 -10.83 4.48
N ASP A 115 -3.94 -10.02 3.50
CA ASP A 115 -4.58 -10.50 2.27
C ASP A 115 -3.54 -10.68 1.16
N ASN A 116 -3.03 -11.89 0.99
CA ASN A 116 -1.97 -12.21 0.06
C ASN A 116 -2.50 -12.95 -1.19
N ARG A 117 -3.81 -12.82 -1.49
CA ARG A 117 -4.38 -13.26 -2.78
C ARG A 117 -3.73 -12.48 -3.92
N LYS A 118 -3.43 -13.14 -5.05
CA LYS A 118 -2.81 -12.55 -6.24
C LYS A 118 -3.59 -11.36 -6.77
N GLU A 119 -4.92 -11.40 -6.70
CA GLU A 119 -5.78 -10.28 -7.09
C GLU A 119 -5.58 -9.01 -6.25
N ASN A 120 -5.03 -9.14 -5.03
CA ASN A 120 -4.70 -8.02 -4.15
C ASN A 120 -3.22 -7.59 -4.27
N LEU A 121 -2.39 -8.29 -5.03
CA LEU A 121 -0.95 -8.05 -5.15
C LEU A 121 -0.60 -7.46 -6.51
N HIS A 122 0.22 -6.42 -6.52
CA HIS A 122 0.75 -5.89 -7.78
C HIS A 122 2.23 -5.51 -7.70
N LEU A 123 2.91 -5.58 -8.84
CA LEU A 123 4.26 -5.07 -8.99
C LEU A 123 4.18 -3.56 -9.26
N ILE A 124 4.61 -2.74 -8.29
CA ILE A 124 4.55 -1.29 -8.39
C ILE A 124 5.94 -0.67 -8.30
N THR A 125 6.16 0.40 -9.05
CA THR A 125 7.39 1.21 -8.91
C THR A 125 7.35 2.02 -7.62
N GLN A 126 8.52 2.33 -7.06
CA GLN A 126 8.60 3.16 -5.84
C GLN A 126 7.91 4.51 -6.01
N SER A 127 7.97 5.09 -7.21
CA SER A 127 7.31 6.35 -7.56
C SER A 127 5.79 6.23 -7.53
N ALA A 128 5.24 5.16 -8.12
CA ALA A 128 3.80 4.91 -8.11
C ALA A 128 3.29 4.58 -6.69
N GLN A 129 4.06 3.87 -5.86
CA GLN A 129 3.72 3.65 -4.46
C GLN A 129 3.63 4.97 -3.68
N ASN A 130 4.57 5.89 -3.88
CA ASN A 130 4.55 7.20 -3.24
C ASN A 130 3.35 8.06 -3.66
N ILE A 131 2.89 7.92 -4.91
CA ILE A 131 1.64 8.55 -5.38
C ILE A 131 0.44 8.02 -4.60
N ASN A 132 0.43 6.75 -4.21
CA ASN A 132 -0.71 6.16 -3.51
C ASN A 132 -0.68 6.36 -1.98
N GLN A 133 0.45 6.75 -1.38
CA GLN A 133 0.54 7.00 0.06
C GLN A 133 -0.35 8.16 0.52
N LYS A 134 -0.89 8.07 1.75
CA LYS A 134 -1.60 9.20 2.37
C LYS A 134 -0.69 10.42 2.47
N GLN A 135 -1.27 11.61 2.30
CA GLN A 135 -0.54 12.86 2.49
C GLN A 135 -0.06 12.94 3.94
N LYS A 136 1.25 13.14 4.12
CA LYS A 136 1.82 13.40 5.44
C LYS A 136 1.59 14.86 5.81
N GLU A 137 1.51 15.14 7.11
CA GLU A 137 1.46 16.51 7.62
C GLU A 137 2.61 17.33 7.04
N ARG A 138 2.27 18.52 6.52
CA ARG A 138 3.26 19.43 5.99
C ARG A 138 3.78 20.35 7.08
N ARG A 139 5.10 20.43 7.19
CA ARG A 139 5.79 21.44 8.02
C ARG A 139 6.18 22.61 7.13
N ILE A 140 5.23 23.49 6.84
CA ILE A 140 5.44 24.70 6.04
C ILE A 140 4.94 25.92 6.82
N GLU A 141 5.66 27.03 6.70
CA GLU A 141 5.26 28.32 7.26
C GLU A 141 4.64 29.17 6.15
N LEU A 142 3.35 29.46 6.30
CA LEU A 142 2.62 30.38 5.42
C LEU A 142 2.62 31.79 6.00
N PRO A 143 2.49 32.85 5.19
CA PRO A 143 2.34 34.21 5.69
C PRO A 143 1.05 34.33 6.52
N ALA A 144 1.14 34.93 7.71
CA ALA A 144 0.03 34.98 8.68
C ALA A 144 -1.26 35.56 8.08
N ASP A 145 -1.15 36.61 7.26
CA ASP A 145 -2.28 37.32 6.65
C ASP A 145 -2.62 36.80 5.25
N SER A 146 -2.17 35.60 4.89
CA SER A 146 -2.38 35.07 3.54
C SER A 146 -3.79 34.56 3.27
N GLY A 147 -4.60 34.31 4.31
CA GLY A 147 -5.93 33.70 4.19
C GLY A 147 -5.92 32.27 3.65
N VAL A 148 -4.76 31.60 3.68
CA VAL A 148 -4.57 30.22 3.24
C VAL A 148 -4.07 29.39 4.41
N THR A 149 -4.70 28.24 4.63
CA THR A 149 -4.25 27.24 5.60
C THR A 149 -3.48 26.10 4.92
N VAL A 150 -2.66 25.38 5.69
CA VAL A 150 -1.82 24.30 5.17
C VAL A 150 -2.65 23.13 4.60
N ASP A 151 -3.82 22.88 5.18
CA ASP A 151 -4.72 21.79 4.81
C ASP A 151 -5.44 22.04 3.48
N GLU A 152 -5.58 23.30 3.07
CA GLU A 152 -6.19 23.68 1.80
C GLU A 152 -5.30 23.41 0.58
N ILE A 153 -4.02 23.12 0.80
CA ILE A 153 -3.05 22.88 -0.27
C ILE A 153 -3.16 21.42 -0.74
N PRO A 154 -3.53 21.12 -2.00
CA PRO A 154 -3.68 19.74 -2.49
C PRO A 154 -2.35 18.97 -2.50
N LYS A 155 -2.39 17.63 -2.46
CA LYS A 155 -1.21 16.75 -2.35
C LYS A 155 -0.04 17.11 -3.28
N HIS A 156 -0.31 17.34 -4.57
CA HIS A 156 0.73 17.62 -5.58
C HIS A 156 1.11 19.10 -5.68
N VAL A 157 0.55 19.95 -4.82
CA VAL A 157 0.87 21.38 -4.74
C VAL A 157 1.86 21.64 -3.62
N TRP A 158 2.87 22.46 -3.88
CA TRP A 158 3.87 22.90 -2.92
C TRP A 158 3.97 24.42 -2.87
N TYR A 159 4.28 24.95 -1.69
CA TYR A 159 4.42 26.37 -1.44
C TYR A 159 5.85 26.86 -1.70
N ILE A 160 5.98 28.07 -2.25
CA ILE A 160 7.23 28.73 -2.57
C ILE A 160 7.23 30.10 -1.89
N LYS A 161 8.08 30.25 -0.87
CA LYS A 161 8.28 31.52 -0.19
C LYS A 161 8.86 32.57 -1.14
N ALA A 162 8.42 33.82 -0.99
CA ALA A 162 8.93 34.97 -1.71
C ALA A 162 10.46 35.06 -1.60
N ASN A 163 11.10 35.46 -2.71
CA ASN A 163 12.54 35.70 -2.76
C ASN A 163 12.85 36.79 -3.78
N GLY A 164 13.49 37.88 -3.31
CA GLY A 164 13.87 39.03 -4.12
C GLY A 164 12.69 39.66 -4.85
N ALA A 165 12.75 39.66 -6.18
CA ALA A 165 11.71 40.20 -7.05
C ALA A 165 10.44 39.32 -7.08
N HIS A 166 10.53 38.04 -6.71
CA HIS A 166 9.42 37.10 -6.77
C HIS A 166 8.64 37.06 -5.45
N GLY A 167 7.33 37.25 -5.51
CA GLY A 167 6.41 37.03 -4.40
C GLY A 167 6.11 35.55 -4.15
N ASP A 168 5.37 35.29 -3.08
CA ASP A 168 4.91 33.95 -2.70
C ASP A 168 4.03 33.35 -3.79
N ARG A 169 4.12 32.03 -3.97
CA ARG A 169 3.49 31.31 -5.08
C ARG A 169 3.40 29.81 -4.79
N PHE A 170 2.69 29.09 -5.65
CA PHE A 170 2.59 27.65 -5.60
C PHE A 170 3.22 27.00 -6.82
N GLY A 171 3.62 25.75 -6.67
CA GLY A 171 4.01 24.88 -7.77
C GLY A 171 3.26 23.57 -7.73
N ILE A 172 3.14 22.94 -8.90
CA ILE A 172 2.67 21.58 -9.10
C ILE A 172 3.87 20.76 -9.56
N ASP A 173 4.06 19.56 -8.99
CA ASP A 173 5.10 18.60 -9.39
C ASP A 173 4.51 17.20 -9.51
N LEU A 174 4.21 16.78 -10.75
CA LEU A 174 3.74 15.42 -11.07
C LEU A 174 4.92 14.61 -11.59
N LYS A 175 5.67 14.04 -10.66
CA LYS A 175 6.98 13.42 -10.93
C LYS A 175 6.94 12.28 -11.93
N THR A 176 5.89 11.46 -11.96
CA THR A 176 5.78 10.35 -12.91
C THR A 176 5.60 10.84 -14.35
N GLU A 177 4.98 12.00 -14.52
CA GLU A 177 4.76 12.61 -15.84
C GLU A 177 5.84 13.62 -16.21
N GLY A 178 6.81 13.86 -15.32
CA GLY A 178 7.82 14.89 -15.50
C GLY A 178 7.26 16.31 -15.55
N ILE A 179 6.04 16.55 -15.06
CA ILE A 179 5.37 17.85 -15.15
C ILE A 179 5.75 18.73 -13.97
N LYS A 180 6.23 19.93 -14.27
CA LYS A 180 6.46 21.01 -13.30
C LYS A 180 5.77 22.27 -13.77
N TRP A 181 4.91 22.81 -12.93
CA TRP A 181 4.18 24.05 -13.22
C TRP A 181 4.20 24.97 -12.00
N LYS A 182 4.12 26.29 -12.21
CA LYS A 182 4.13 27.28 -11.13
C LYS A 182 3.11 28.38 -11.40
N THR A 183 2.48 28.87 -10.35
CA THR A 183 1.62 30.06 -10.41
C THR A 183 2.47 31.31 -10.62
N THR A 184 1.80 32.44 -10.92
CA THR A 184 2.45 33.75 -11.01
C THR A 184 3.24 34.10 -9.75
N SER A 185 4.36 34.78 -9.94
CA SER A 185 5.20 35.32 -8.85
C SER A 185 4.91 36.79 -8.54
N ALA A 186 3.92 37.39 -9.19
CA ALA A 186 3.60 38.80 -9.01
C ALA A 186 3.15 39.09 -7.57
N LYS A 187 3.63 40.19 -6.98
CA LYS A 187 3.35 40.56 -5.59
C LYS A 187 1.97 41.19 -5.39
N ASN A 188 1.35 41.65 -6.47
CA ASN A 188 0.01 42.25 -6.48
C ASN A 188 -1.13 41.22 -6.59
N VAL A 189 -0.82 39.93 -6.69
CA VAL A 189 -1.81 38.84 -6.72
C VAL A 189 -1.79 38.14 -5.37
N SER A 190 -2.98 37.96 -4.77
CA SER A 190 -3.13 37.35 -3.45
C SER A 190 -2.66 35.90 -3.41
N LEU A 191 -2.32 35.38 -2.23
CA LEU A 191 -1.93 33.97 -2.10
C LEU A 191 -3.13 33.04 -2.32
N GLN A 192 -4.34 33.45 -1.94
CA GLN A 192 -5.59 32.72 -2.19
C GLN A 192 -5.84 32.54 -3.69
N ASP A 193 -5.73 33.60 -4.49
CA ASP A 193 -5.93 33.53 -5.95
C ASP A 193 -4.88 32.63 -6.62
N LYS A 194 -3.64 32.68 -6.12
CA LYS A 194 -2.57 31.79 -6.60
C LYS A 194 -2.89 30.34 -6.25
N LEU A 195 -3.38 30.05 -5.04
CA LEU A 195 -3.77 28.69 -4.68
C LEU A 195 -4.94 28.20 -5.54
N GLN A 196 -5.93 29.06 -5.78
CA GLN A 196 -7.07 28.74 -6.63
C GLN A 196 -6.61 28.41 -8.07
N SER A 197 -5.73 29.22 -8.64
CA SER A 197 -5.12 28.94 -9.96
C SER A 197 -4.36 27.62 -9.98
N ALA A 198 -3.65 27.27 -8.89
CA ALA A 198 -2.98 25.97 -8.77
C ALA A 198 -3.98 24.80 -8.70
N LYS A 199 -5.09 24.94 -7.97
CA LYS A 199 -6.16 23.92 -7.89
C LYS A 199 -6.79 23.68 -9.26
N GLU A 200 -7.14 24.74 -9.99
CA GLU A 200 -7.72 24.65 -11.33
C GLU A 200 -6.77 23.99 -12.33
N GLN A 201 -5.49 24.35 -12.29
CA GLN A 201 -4.50 23.72 -13.16
C GLN A 201 -4.26 22.25 -12.79
N LEU A 202 -4.27 21.93 -11.50
CA LEU A 202 -4.15 20.55 -11.02
C LEU A 202 -5.33 19.69 -11.48
N GLU A 203 -6.55 20.22 -11.46
CA GLU A 203 -7.74 19.50 -11.92
C GLU A 203 -7.64 19.12 -13.40
N LYS A 204 -7.12 20.01 -14.25
CA LYS A 204 -6.85 19.70 -15.66
C LYS A 204 -5.86 18.54 -15.81
N TYR A 205 -4.83 18.50 -14.96
CA TYR A 205 -3.89 17.38 -14.95
C TYR A 205 -4.53 16.09 -14.45
N TYR A 206 -5.45 16.15 -13.49
CA TYR A 206 -6.19 14.96 -13.05
C TYR A 206 -7.15 14.42 -14.12
N LEU A 207 -7.78 15.28 -14.90
CA LEU A 207 -8.55 14.83 -16.06
C LEU A 207 -7.68 14.13 -17.11
N GLN A 208 -6.45 14.63 -17.33
CA GLN A 208 -5.50 14.03 -18.25
C GLN A 208 -4.85 12.74 -17.69
N PHE A 209 -4.60 12.70 -16.39
CA PHE A 209 -3.93 11.60 -15.68
C PHE A 209 -4.75 11.16 -14.45
N PRO A 210 -5.90 10.49 -14.64
CA PRO A 210 -6.84 10.19 -13.54
C PRO A 210 -6.22 9.39 -12.39
N TYR A 211 -5.26 8.52 -12.67
CA TYR A 211 -4.56 7.73 -11.66
C TYR A 211 -3.72 8.57 -10.68
N LEU A 212 -3.45 9.85 -10.96
CA LEU A 212 -2.76 10.76 -10.04
C LEU A 212 -3.71 11.44 -9.06
N ASN A 213 -5.02 11.40 -9.33
CA ASN A 213 -6.02 11.99 -8.48
C ASN A 213 -6.18 11.15 -7.19
N PRO A 214 -5.86 11.68 -6.00
CA PRO A 214 -6.05 10.96 -4.75
C PRO A 214 -7.53 10.70 -4.43
N HIS A 215 -8.45 11.39 -5.11
CA HIS A 215 -9.89 11.25 -4.97
C HIS A 215 -10.55 10.55 -6.16
N GLY A 216 -9.78 9.90 -7.05
CA GLY A 216 -10.35 9.15 -8.16
C GLY A 216 -11.15 7.93 -7.69
N ASP A 217 -12.39 7.79 -8.15
CA ASP A 217 -13.38 6.80 -7.69
C ASP A 217 -12.91 5.34 -7.87
N ASP A 218 -12.32 5.00 -9.00
CA ASP A 218 -12.02 3.61 -9.38
C ASP A 218 -11.03 2.92 -8.42
N LYS A 219 -10.01 3.64 -7.96
CA LYS A 219 -8.97 3.08 -7.07
C LYS A 219 -9.51 2.81 -5.66
N ASN A 220 -10.38 3.69 -5.17
CA ASN A 220 -10.99 3.52 -3.85
C ASN A 220 -11.96 2.33 -3.89
N LYS A 221 -12.71 2.18 -4.99
CA LYS A 221 -13.62 1.06 -5.18
C LYS A 221 -12.91 -0.30 -5.19
N GLU A 222 -11.86 -0.47 -5.99
CA GLU A 222 -11.11 -1.75 -6.02
C GLU A 222 -10.53 -2.12 -4.64
N MET A 223 -9.95 -1.13 -3.95
CA MET A 223 -9.44 -1.29 -2.59
C MET A 223 -10.56 -1.72 -1.60
N GLU A 224 -11.73 -1.09 -1.69
CA GLU A 224 -12.90 -1.38 -0.86
C GLU A 224 -13.50 -2.76 -1.16
N ASP A 225 -13.62 -3.14 -2.43
CA ASP A 225 -14.13 -4.44 -2.87
C ASP A 225 -13.21 -5.59 -2.41
N LEU A 226 -11.89 -5.41 -2.49
CA LEU A 226 -10.91 -6.36 -1.97
C LEU A 226 -11.00 -6.50 -0.45
N MET A 227 -11.12 -5.38 0.27
CA MET A 227 -11.31 -5.39 1.73
C MET A 227 -12.61 -6.07 2.14
N LYS A 228 -13.70 -5.78 1.43
CA LYS A 228 -15.02 -6.37 1.69
C LYS A 228 -14.99 -7.89 1.47
N SER A 229 -14.48 -8.34 0.32
CA SER A 229 -14.36 -9.78 0.04
C SER A 229 -13.46 -10.49 1.06
N TYR A 230 -12.35 -9.88 1.49
CA TYR A 230 -11.53 -10.43 2.56
C TYR A 230 -12.32 -10.62 3.86
N GLN A 231 -13.09 -9.62 4.30
CA GLN A 231 -13.89 -9.73 5.53
C GLN A 231 -14.99 -10.78 5.42
N GLU A 232 -15.66 -10.87 4.27
CA GLU A 232 -16.70 -11.88 4.03
C GLU A 232 -16.12 -13.30 4.06
N ILE A 233 -14.99 -13.54 3.39
CA ILE A 233 -14.32 -14.85 3.37
C ILE A 233 -13.82 -15.23 4.77
N ILE A 234 -13.19 -14.30 5.49
CA ILE A 234 -12.73 -14.52 6.86
C ILE A 234 -13.92 -14.74 7.83
N GLY A 235 -15.10 -14.21 7.52
CA GLY A 235 -16.34 -14.41 8.27
C GLY A 235 -16.99 -15.78 8.07
N LEU A 236 -16.58 -16.55 7.06
CA LEU A 236 -17.04 -17.93 6.88
C LEU A 236 -16.50 -18.89 7.95
N ILE A 237 -15.47 -18.48 8.70
CA ILE A 237 -14.73 -19.30 9.69
C ILE A 237 -14.70 -18.69 11.10
#